data_AF-B9THZ4-F1
#
_entry.id   AF-B9THZ4-F1
#
_cell.length_a   1.000
_cell.length_b   1.000
_cell.length_c   1.000
_cell.angle_alpha   90.00
_cell.angle_beta   90.00
_cell.angle_gamma   90.00
#
_symmetry.space_group_name_H-M   'P 1'
#
loop_
_entity.id
_entity.type
_entity.pdbx_description
1 polymer ?
#
loop_
_entity_poly.entity_id
_entity_poly.type
_entity_poly.pdbx_seq_one_letter_code
_entity_poly.pdbx_strand_id
1 'polypeptide(L)'
;MQVSGGSQSFNAVNQMRILGRWMRMITIPNQSSVAKAFQEFDEVGRMKPSAYYDRVVDVMEELVKFTLLTRDVSEFLVNRYSERKESAEALGKRVNLGSI
;
A
#
# COMPACT_ATOMS: atom_id res chain seq x y z
N MET A 1 -6.78 3.62 -4.87
CA MET A 1 -7.82 3.74 -5.93
C MET A 1 -8.23 5.19 -6.03
N GLN A 2 -8.71 5.67 -7.18
CA GLN A 2 -9.29 7.02 -7.30
C GLN A 2 -10.59 7.01 -8.12
N VAL A 3 -11.36 8.09 -7.95
CA VAL A 3 -12.51 8.43 -8.79
C VAL A 3 -12.30 9.84 -9.36
N SER A 4 -12.81 10.09 -10.57
CA SER A 4 -12.77 11.40 -11.23
C SER A 4 -14.14 11.75 -11.81
N GLY A 5 -14.54 13.01 -11.73
CA GLY A 5 -15.71 13.53 -12.45
C GLY A 5 -15.46 13.75 -13.96
N GLY A 6 -14.19 13.80 -14.38
CA GLY A 6 -13.81 14.02 -15.77
C GLY A 6 -13.31 12.75 -16.45
N SER A 7 -12.54 12.93 -17.53
CA SER A 7 -11.82 11.84 -18.21
C SER A 7 -10.87 11.09 -17.26
N GLN A 8 -10.46 9.89 -17.68
CA GLN A 8 -9.57 9.05 -16.88
C GLN A 8 -8.27 9.78 -16.56
N SER A 9 -7.83 9.67 -15.31
CA SER A 9 -6.59 10.25 -14.80
C SER A 9 -5.94 9.26 -13.84
N PHE A 10 -4.63 9.36 -13.64
CA PHE A 10 -3.89 8.55 -12.66
C PHE A 10 -3.17 9.40 -11.61
N ASN A 11 -3.40 10.72 -11.60
CA ASN A 11 -2.61 11.64 -10.80
C ASN A 11 -2.68 11.32 -9.30
N ALA A 12 -3.89 11.10 -8.77
CA ALA A 12 -4.07 10.81 -7.36
C ALA A 12 -3.53 9.43 -6.98
N VAL A 13 -3.80 8.38 -7.76
CA VAL A 13 -3.26 7.03 -7.46
C VAL A 13 -1.73 6.97 -7.57
N ASN A 14 -1.12 7.72 -8.49
CA ASN A 14 0.33 7.80 -8.60
C ASN A 14 0.95 8.50 -7.39
N GLN A 15 0.36 9.60 -6.92
CA GLN A 15 0.80 10.27 -5.70
C GLN A 15 0.63 9.38 -4.47
N MET A 16 -0.51 8.69 -4.33
CA MET A 16 -0.74 7.74 -3.24
C MET A 16 0.23 6.57 -3.26
N ARG A 17 0.66 6.09 -4.43
CA ARG A 17 1.68 5.03 -4.54
C ARG A 17 3.03 5.50 -4.00
N ILE A 18 3.43 6.73 -4.31
CA ILE A 18 4.66 7.32 -3.76
C ILE A 18 4.52 7.51 -2.24
N LEU A 19 3.37 7.96 -1.76
CA LEU A 19 3.08 8.06 -0.33
C LEU A 19 3.19 6.69 0.37
N GLY A 20 2.63 5.63 -0.21
CA GLY A 20 2.72 4.26 0.33
C GLY A 20 4.16 3.78 0.50
N ARG A 21 5.05 4.13 -0.46
CA ARG A 21 6.50 3.90 -0.32
C ARG A 21 7.08 4.62 0.90
N TRP A 22 6.75 5.90 1.09
CA TRP A 22 7.22 6.68 2.24
C TRP A 22 6.74 6.10 3.57
N MET A 23 5.52 5.58 3.61
CA MET A 23 4.95 4.88 4.77
C MET A 23 5.51 3.45 4.96
N ARG A 24 6.48 3.02 4.13
CA ARG A 24 7.05 1.67 4.12
C ARG A 24 6.02 0.55 3.93
N MET A 25 4.93 0.82 3.20
CA MET A 25 3.88 -0.15 2.90
C MET A 25 4.20 -0.97 1.65
N ILE A 26 3.75 -2.22 1.62
CA ILE A 26 3.70 -3.02 0.39
C ILE A 26 2.49 -2.54 -0.42
N THR A 27 2.73 -1.62 -1.35
CA THR A 27 1.67 -1.12 -2.25
C THR A 27 1.54 -2.07 -3.43
N ILE A 28 0.42 -2.79 -3.52
CA ILE A 28 0.19 -3.80 -4.57
C ILE A 28 0.28 -3.20 -5.99
N PRO A 29 0.67 -4.00 -7.00
CA PRO A 29 0.78 -3.52 -8.38
C PRO A 29 -0.53 -2.97 -8.95
N ASN A 30 -1.63 -3.72 -8.81
CA ASN A 30 -2.90 -3.39 -9.44
C ASN A 30 -3.56 -2.16 -8.80
N GLN A 31 -4.26 -1.37 -9.61
CA GLN A 31 -4.94 -0.16 -9.16
C GLN A 31 -6.18 0.16 -10.00
N SER A 32 -7.15 0.81 -9.37
CA SER A 32 -8.38 1.28 -10.02
C SER A 32 -8.43 2.80 -10.12
N SER A 33 -8.84 3.29 -11.30
CA SER A 33 -9.16 4.69 -11.57
C SER A 33 -10.45 4.76 -12.40
N VAL A 34 -11.53 5.21 -11.76
CA VAL A 34 -12.87 5.31 -12.36
C VAL A 34 -13.07 6.71 -12.94
N ALA A 35 -13.24 6.80 -14.25
CA ALA A 35 -13.52 8.05 -14.95
C ALA A 35 -15.02 8.36 -14.95
N LYS A 36 -15.40 9.64 -15.05
CA LYS A 36 -16.79 10.10 -15.03
C LYS A 36 -17.64 9.35 -13.99
N ALA A 37 -17.13 9.24 -12.77
CA ALA A 37 -17.63 8.32 -11.77
C ALA A 37 -19.15 8.46 -11.52
N PHE A 38 -19.70 9.66 -11.65
CA PHE A 38 -21.15 9.92 -11.57
C PHE A 38 -22.01 9.08 -12.53
N GLN A 39 -21.45 8.54 -13.62
CA GLN A 39 -22.14 7.66 -14.56
C GLN A 39 -22.12 6.18 -14.14
N GLU A 40 -21.13 5.80 -13.33
CA GLU A 40 -20.83 4.42 -12.93
C GLU A 40 -21.60 3.97 -11.68
N PHE A 41 -22.31 4.89 -11.01
CA PHE A 41 -23.16 4.56 -9.86
C PHE A 41 -24.64 4.74 -10.23
N ASP A 42 -25.49 3.89 -9.65
CA ASP A 42 -26.95 4.00 -9.74
C ASP A 42 -27.52 4.93 -8.65
N GLU A 43 -28.84 5.10 -8.65
CA GLU A 43 -29.55 6.01 -7.74
C GLU A 43 -29.47 5.57 -6.27
N VAL A 44 -29.19 4.29 -6.00
CA VAL A 44 -28.99 3.75 -4.64
C VAL A 44 -27.51 3.70 -4.24
N GLY A 45 -26.62 4.31 -5.04
CA GLY A 45 -25.19 4.41 -4.75
C GLY A 45 -24.40 3.13 -4.99
N ARG A 46 -24.95 2.17 -5.74
CA ARG A 46 -24.26 0.95 -6.12
C ARG A 46 -23.55 1.14 -7.45
N MET A 47 -22.33 0.64 -7.53
CA MET A 47 -21.57 0.65 -8.77
C MET A 47 -22.23 -0.31 -9.77
N LYS A 48 -22.47 0.18 -10.98
CA LYS A 48 -23.05 -0.60 -12.08
C LYS A 48 -22.05 -1.66 -12.55
N PRO A 49 -22.51 -2.79 -13.12
CA PRO A 49 -21.63 -3.73 -13.79
C PRO A 49 -20.89 -3.04 -14.94
N SER A 50 -19.57 -2.95 -14.86
CA SER A 50 -18.72 -2.34 -15.88
C SER A 50 -17.28 -2.83 -15.76
N ALA A 51 -16.45 -2.57 -16.77
CA ALA A 51 -15.03 -2.89 -16.71
C ALA A 51 -14.31 -2.19 -15.54
N TYR A 52 -14.85 -1.07 -15.05
CA TYR A 52 -14.34 -0.45 -13.83
C TYR A 52 -14.64 -1.28 -12.59
N TYR A 53 -15.85 -1.86 -12.50
CA TYR A 53 -16.23 -2.74 -11.40
C TYR A 53 -15.35 -4.01 -11.38
N ASP A 54 -15.16 -4.63 -12.53
CA ASP A 54 -14.28 -5.81 -12.66
C ASP A 54 -12.85 -5.49 -12.18
N ARG A 55 -12.33 -4.30 -12.52
CA ARG A 55 -11.03 -3.85 -12.01
C ARG A 55 -11.01 -3.64 -10.49
N VAL A 56 -12.11 -3.16 -9.89
CA VAL A 56 -12.20 -3.06 -8.42
C VAL A 56 -12.11 -4.46 -7.80
N VAL A 57 -12.80 -5.45 -8.38
CA VAL A 57 -12.74 -6.84 -7.93
C VAL A 57 -11.30 -7.38 -8.01
N ASP A 58 -10.61 -7.21 -9.14
CA ASP A 58 -9.21 -7.64 -9.29
C ASP A 58 -8.29 -7.03 -8.23
N VAL A 59 -8.45 -5.72 -7.95
CA VAL A 59 -7.63 -5.02 -6.95
C VAL A 59 -7.88 -5.55 -5.53
N MET A 60 -9.15 -5.83 -5.19
CA MET A 60 -9.48 -6.39 -3.88
C MET A 60 -9.00 -7.84 -3.75
N GLU A 61 -9.11 -8.63 -4.82
CA GLU A 61 -8.60 -9.99 -4.86
C GLU A 61 -7.08 -10.03 -4.66
N GLU A 62 -6.35 -9.18 -5.39
CA GLU A 62 -4.90 -9.05 -5.25
C GLU A 62 -4.50 -8.56 -3.85
N LEU A 63 -5.22 -7.57 -3.31
CA LEU A 63 -4.97 -7.06 -1.95
C LEU A 63 -5.07 -8.17 -0.90
N VAL A 64 -6.11 -8.99 -0.96
CA VAL A 64 -6.29 -10.10 -0.01
C VAL A 64 -5.18 -11.15 -0.19
N LYS A 65 -4.86 -11.53 -1.42
CA LYS A 65 -3.77 -12.48 -1.70
C LYS A 65 -2.43 -12.00 -1.13
N PHE A 66 -2.05 -10.74 -1.38
CA PHE A 66 -0.82 -10.15 -0.83
C PHE A 66 -0.85 -10.03 0.69
N THR A 67 -2.01 -9.67 1.26
CA THR A 67 -2.15 -9.57 2.72
C THR A 67 -1.94 -10.92 3.38
N LEU A 68 -2.59 -11.98 2.88
CA LEU A 68 -2.40 -13.34 3.40
C LEU A 68 -0.96 -13.83 3.23
N LEU A 69 -0.31 -13.48 2.12
CA LEU A 69 1.08 -13.84 1.87
C LEU A 69 2.07 -13.15 2.82
N THR A 70 1.79 -11.92 3.26
CA THR A 70 2.79 -11.04 3.90
C THR A 70 2.57 -10.80 5.39
N ARG A 71 1.33 -10.93 5.89
CA ARG A 71 0.99 -10.55 7.27
C ARG A 71 1.79 -11.33 8.33
N ASP A 72 1.97 -12.64 8.14
CA ASP A 72 2.58 -13.52 9.14
C ASP A 72 4.12 -13.46 9.13
N VAL A 73 4.71 -12.95 8.05
CA VAL A 73 6.16 -12.80 7.88
C VAL A 73 6.62 -11.34 7.94
N SER A 74 5.74 -10.41 8.32
CA SER A 74 6.00 -8.97 8.29
C SER A 74 7.23 -8.58 9.12
N GLU A 75 7.39 -9.15 10.32
CA GLU A 75 8.54 -8.92 11.20
C GLU A 75 9.87 -9.28 10.54
N PHE A 76 9.88 -10.40 9.80
CA PHE A 76 11.05 -10.82 9.04
C PHE A 76 11.35 -9.87 7.88
N LEU A 77 10.31 -9.46 7.12
CA LEU A 77 10.45 -8.55 5.99
C LEU A 77 10.99 -7.17 6.40
N VAL A 78 10.67 -6.70 7.60
CA VAL A 78 11.14 -5.40 8.11
C VAL A 78 12.40 -5.50 8.98
N ASN A 79 12.98 -6.69 9.14
CA ASN A 79 14.24 -6.86 9.86
C ASN A 79 15.43 -6.41 8.98
N ARG A 80 15.79 -5.12 9.07
CA ARG A 80 16.78 -4.49 8.18
C ARG A 80 18.21 -4.60 8.72
N TYR A 81 19.14 -4.84 7.80
CA TYR A 81 20.58 -4.89 8.12
C TYR A 81 21.09 -3.60 8.79
N SER A 82 20.72 -2.43 8.27
CA SER A 82 21.14 -1.14 8.81
C SER A 82 20.70 -0.93 10.27
N GLU A 83 19.46 -1.32 10.59
CA GLU A 83 18.88 -1.21 11.94
C GLU A 83 19.58 -2.17 12.92
N ARG A 84 19.94 -3.39 12.46
CA ARG A 84 20.73 -4.35 13.26
C ARG A 84 22.14 -3.84 13.53
N LYS A 85 22.81 -3.26 12.52
CA LYS A 85 24.15 -2.67 12.67
C LYS A 85 24.15 -1.55 13.71
N GLU A 86 23.20 -0.63 13.63
CA GLU A 86 23.04 0.46 14.59
C GLU A 86 22.79 -0.05 16.02
N SER A 87 21.92 -1.07 16.17
CA SER A 87 21.63 -1.67 17.48
C SER A 87 22.86 -2.30 18.13
N ALA A 88 23.72 -2.95 17.35
CA ALA A 88 24.97 -3.53 17.82
C ALA A 88 25.97 -2.44 18.26
N GLU A 89 26.09 -1.36 17.49
CA GLU A 89 26.93 -0.21 17.85
C GLU A 89 26.44 0.48 19.14
N ALA A 90 25.12 0.67 19.28
CA ALA A 90 24.51 1.21 20.48
C ALA A 90 24.72 0.30 21.70
N LEU A 91 24.64 -1.02 21.52
CA LEU A 91 24.97 -1.99 22.58
C LEU A 91 26.45 -1.89 22.99
N GLY A 92 27.38 -1.85 22.03
CA GLY A 92 28.81 -1.70 22.30
C GLY A 92 29.12 -0.44 23.10
N LYS A 93 28.50 0.70 22.76
CA LYS A 93 28.63 1.95 23.54
C LYS A 93 28.13 1.79 24.98
N ARG A 94 26.99 1.14 25.20
CA ARG A 94 26.43 0.91 26.55
C ARG A 94 27.32 0.02 27.41
N VAL A 95 27.85 -1.06 26.83
CA VAL A 95 28.74 -1.99 27.56
C VAL A 95 30.04 -1.29 27.96
N ASN A 96 30.61 -0.47 27.08
CA ASN A 96 31.84 0.30 27.37
C ASN A 96 31.63 1.45 28.37
N LEU A 97 30.39 1.90 28.62
CA LEU A 97 30.07 2.90 29.67
C LEU A 97 29.96 2.28 31.07
N GLY A 98 29.80 0.96 31.18
CA GLY A 98 29.67 0.23 32.45
C GLY A 98 30.98 -0.17 33.12
N SER A 99 32.12 0.10 32.48
CA SER A 99 33.45 -0.03 33.10
C SER A 99 33.84 1.29 33.78
N ILE A 100 33.22 1.53 34.95
CA ILE A 100 33.71 2.46 35.99
C ILE A 100 34.16 1.60 37.17
#